data_AF-A0A6H2NH04-F1
#
_entry.id   AF-A0A6H2NH04-F1
#
_cell.length_a   1.000
_cell.length_b   1.000
_cell.length_c   1.000
_cell.angle_alpha   90.00
_cell.angle_beta   90.00
_cell.angle_gamma   90.00
#
_symmetry.space_group_name_H-M   'P 1'
#
loop_
_entity.id
_entity.type
_entity.pdbx_description
1 polymer ?
#
loop_
_entity_poly.entity_id
_entity_poly.type
_entity_poly.pdbx_seq_one_letter_code
_entity_poly.pdbx_strand_id
1 'polypeptide(L)'
;METPTEGADRPRSLRYAKKYFKFWIQTGLITALMVLPNLGTAFAQTTTGSNLIIIRRRPPVVIWPYPRPAPETETVRVEFDAQGTEWGAVYLDGRLIYRPHNFDRRKTIHLRPGGYRLEITGVVRSEVWATGYLDIGRDSSQIVVVRFSKTGGVSVSGSPYVWIPD
;
A
#
# COMPACT_ATOMS: atom_id res chain seq x y z
N MET A 1 5.44 -46.71 51.75
CA MET A 1 5.78 -45.42 52.40
C MET A 1 7.27 -45.26 52.26
N GLU A 2 7.76 -44.04 51.97
CA GLU A 2 9.04 -43.69 51.30
C GLU A 2 8.92 -43.74 49.76
N THR A 3 9.26 -42.74 48.94
CA THR A 3 9.90 -41.40 49.09
C THR A 3 9.56 -40.53 47.86
N PRO A 4 9.70 -39.19 47.94
CA PRO A 4 9.41 -38.23 46.85
C PRO A 4 10.61 -38.08 45.90
N THR A 5 10.36 -37.68 44.65
CA THR A 5 11.43 -37.25 43.72
C THR A 5 11.23 -35.79 43.33
N GLU A 6 12.02 -34.97 44.00
CA GLU A 6 12.39 -33.60 43.70
C GLU A 6 13.38 -33.56 42.52
N GLY A 7 13.32 -32.49 41.71
CA GLY A 7 14.24 -32.21 40.60
C GLY A 7 13.64 -31.15 39.68
N ALA A 8 13.68 -29.85 40.00
CA ALA A 8 14.82 -28.92 39.99
C ALA A 8 15.28 -28.48 38.58
N ASP A 9 15.41 -27.15 38.41
CA ASP A 9 16.35 -26.43 37.54
C ASP A 9 16.16 -26.52 35.99
N ARG A 10 16.12 -25.47 35.14
CA ARG A 10 16.36 -24.02 35.17
C ARG A 10 15.77 -23.35 33.91
N PRO A 11 15.64 -22.01 33.90
CA PRO A 11 15.28 -21.21 32.73
C PRO A 11 16.44 -21.09 31.72
N ARG A 12 16.14 -21.11 30.42
CA ARG A 12 17.05 -20.68 29.36
C ARG A 12 16.69 -19.28 28.88
N SER A 13 17.36 -18.30 29.46
CA SER A 13 17.67 -17.05 28.79
C SER A 13 18.66 -17.31 27.64
N LEU A 14 18.56 -16.54 26.55
CA LEU A 14 19.65 -15.74 25.97
C LEU A 14 19.47 -15.48 24.47
N ARG A 15 19.64 -14.18 24.15
CA ARG A 15 20.38 -13.64 23.02
C ARG A 15 19.80 -13.85 21.61
N TYR A 16 19.19 -12.79 21.09
CA TYR A 16 19.69 -12.18 19.86
C TYR A 16 19.77 -10.66 20.04
N ALA A 17 20.99 -10.15 19.88
CA ALA A 17 21.36 -8.75 19.92
C ALA A 17 22.16 -8.44 18.64
N LYS A 18 22.20 -7.14 18.29
CA LYS A 18 23.01 -6.47 17.24
C LYS A 18 22.37 -6.51 15.85
N LYS A 19 22.45 -5.48 15.00
CA LYS A 19 23.09 -4.15 14.98
C LYS A 19 22.75 -3.56 13.61
N TYR A 20 22.42 -2.27 13.50
CA TYR A 20 22.81 -1.30 12.43
C TYR A 20 22.29 0.07 12.97
N PHE A 21 23.03 1.02 13.58
CA PHE A 21 24.23 1.80 13.19
C PHE A 21 24.14 2.30 11.75
N LYS A 22 24.24 3.57 11.36
CA LYS A 22 24.48 4.89 11.99
C LYS A 22 24.39 5.88 10.80
N PHE A 23 23.56 6.91 10.88
CA PHE A 23 23.93 8.34 10.88
C PHE A 23 24.84 8.78 9.71
N TRP A 24 24.32 9.64 8.82
CA TRP A 24 25.14 10.65 8.13
C TRP A 24 24.32 11.93 7.94
N ILE A 25 24.74 12.96 8.69
CA ILE A 25 24.41 14.38 8.48
C ILE A 25 25.40 14.89 7.45
N GLN A 26 24.94 15.61 6.43
CA GLN A 26 25.82 16.52 5.70
C GLN A 26 25.11 17.84 5.39
N THR A 27 25.44 18.82 6.21
CA THR A 27 25.33 20.26 5.99
C THR A 27 26.12 20.70 4.75
N GLY A 28 25.55 21.63 3.98
CA GLY A 28 26.24 22.29 2.86
C GLY A 28 25.68 23.69 2.64
N LEU A 29 26.09 24.62 3.50
CA LEU A 29 25.84 26.06 3.42
C LEU A 29 26.95 26.66 2.55
N ILE A 30 26.62 27.26 1.41
CA ILE A 30 27.59 28.04 0.60
C ILE A 30 26.97 29.41 0.30
N THR A 31 27.42 30.38 1.09
CA THR A 31 27.36 31.81 0.81
C THR A 31 28.46 32.17 -0.17
N ALA A 32 28.14 32.89 -1.24
CA ALA A 32 29.13 33.64 -2.02
C ALA A 32 28.54 35.01 -2.39
N LEU A 33 29.04 36.00 -1.65
CA LEU A 33 28.91 37.43 -1.88
C LEU A 33 29.99 37.87 -2.89
N MET A 34 29.88 39.12 -3.39
CA MET A 34 30.90 39.96 -4.06
C MET A 34 30.97 39.91 -5.60
N VAL A 35 31.19 41.00 -6.35
CA VAL A 35 31.09 42.48 -6.15
C VAL A 35 31.47 43.18 -7.48
N LEU A 36 30.77 44.27 -7.84
CA LEU A 36 31.15 45.45 -8.67
C LEU A 36 31.63 45.25 -10.14
N PRO A 37 31.90 46.33 -10.91
CA PRO A 37 31.13 47.55 -11.23
C PRO A 37 31.04 47.76 -12.78
N ASN A 38 30.29 48.75 -13.28
CA ASN A 38 30.86 49.93 -13.97
C ASN A 38 29.80 50.76 -14.73
N LEU A 39 30.07 52.05 -14.75
CA LEU A 39 29.36 53.16 -15.35
C LEU A 39 29.24 53.07 -16.88
N GLY A 40 28.17 53.62 -17.44
CA GLY A 40 28.00 53.77 -18.88
C GLY A 40 26.79 54.62 -19.26
N THR A 41 26.93 55.93 -19.06
CA THR A 41 26.53 57.01 -19.97
C THR A 41 25.12 57.05 -20.58
N ALA A 42 24.44 58.16 -20.30
CA ALA A 42 23.18 58.59 -20.89
C ALA A 42 23.19 58.63 -22.42
N PHE A 43 22.07 58.22 -23.01
CA PHE A 43 21.55 58.83 -24.23
C PHE A 43 20.08 59.14 -24.03
N ALA A 44 19.77 60.43 -24.02
CA ALA A 44 18.43 60.92 -24.24
C ALA A 44 18.06 60.68 -25.71
N GLN A 45 16.89 60.10 -25.96
CA GLN A 45 16.22 60.24 -27.24
C GLN A 45 14.77 60.62 -26.99
N THR A 46 14.50 61.88 -27.28
CA THR A 46 13.20 62.53 -27.27
C THR A 46 12.50 62.22 -28.59
N THR A 47 11.25 61.78 -28.47
CA THR A 47 10.11 62.01 -29.38
C THR A 47 10.16 61.47 -30.82
N THR A 48 9.18 60.63 -31.14
CA THR A 48 8.04 60.94 -32.05
C THR A 48 7.62 59.72 -32.84
N GLY A 49 6.36 59.32 -32.66
CA GLY A 49 5.56 58.78 -33.77
C GLY A 49 5.84 57.34 -34.20
N SER A 50 5.43 56.37 -33.38
CA SER A 50 4.76 55.17 -33.86
C SER A 50 4.25 54.38 -32.65
N ASN A 51 2.93 54.17 -32.56
CA ASN A 51 2.35 53.19 -31.66
C ASN A 51 2.72 51.79 -32.18
N LEU A 52 3.98 51.39 -32.00
CA LEU A 52 4.42 50.03 -32.22
C LEU A 52 4.04 49.23 -30.98
N ILE A 53 2.94 48.48 -31.05
CA ILE A 53 2.58 47.49 -30.02
C ILE A 53 3.61 46.36 -30.13
N ILE A 54 4.67 46.42 -29.31
CA ILE A 54 5.64 45.33 -29.20
C ILE A 54 4.97 44.21 -28.39
N ILE A 55 4.39 43.23 -29.07
CA ILE A 55 3.93 41.99 -28.44
C ILE A 55 5.16 41.18 -28.05
N ARG A 56 5.70 41.42 -26.85
CA ARG A 56 6.74 40.57 -26.25
C ARG A 56 6.10 39.21 -25.91
N ARG A 57 6.24 38.23 -26.80
CA ARG A 57 5.93 36.83 -26.46
C ARG A 57 6.90 36.40 -25.36
N ARG A 58 6.39 36.15 -24.14
CA ARG A 58 7.18 35.48 -23.10
C ARG A 58 7.65 34.14 -23.69
N PRO A 59 8.92 33.76 -23.52
CA PRO A 59 9.35 32.41 -23.90
C PRO A 59 8.45 31.40 -23.17
N PRO A 60 8.06 30.30 -23.82
CA PRO A 60 7.28 29.27 -23.15
C PRO A 60 8.08 28.81 -21.94
N VAL A 61 7.45 28.88 -20.76
CA VAL A 61 7.99 28.23 -19.57
C VAL A 61 7.97 26.74 -19.88
N VAL A 62 9.15 26.17 -20.14
CA VAL A 62 9.30 24.72 -20.24
C VAL A 62 9.14 24.19 -18.82
N ILE A 63 7.90 23.86 -18.47
CA ILE A 63 7.59 23.12 -17.25
C ILE A 63 8.08 21.71 -17.53
N TRP A 64 9.26 21.37 -17.01
CA TRP A 64 9.68 19.98 -16.92
C TRP A 64 8.56 19.22 -16.21
N PRO A 65 8.03 18.13 -16.79
CA PRO A 65 7.05 17.33 -16.09
C PRO A 65 7.72 16.91 -14.78
N TYR A 66 7.08 17.27 -13.66
CA TYR A 66 7.49 16.75 -12.36
C TYR A 66 7.73 15.25 -12.52
N PRO A 67 8.85 14.70 -12.03
CA PRO A 67 9.10 13.27 -12.09
C PRO A 67 7.88 12.60 -11.47
N ARG A 68 7.05 12.00 -12.32
CA ARG A 68 5.91 11.22 -11.86
C ARG A 68 6.56 10.10 -11.04
N PRO A 69 6.25 9.97 -9.72
CA PRO A 69 6.71 8.81 -8.99
C PRO A 69 6.36 7.58 -9.82
N ALA A 70 7.32 6.68 -10.00
CA ALA A 70 7.08 5.43 -10.71
C ALA A 70 5.77 4.84 -10.15
N PRO A 71 4.86 4.32 -10.99
CA PRO A 71 3.63 3.73 -10.48
C PRO A 71 4.05 2.69 -9.45
N GLU A 72 3.83 3.00 -8.17
CA GLU A 72 3.90 1.98 -7.13
C GLU A 72 3.02 0.87 -7.65
N THR A 73 3.58 -0.34 -7.77
CA THR A 73 2.81 -1.52 -8.16
C THR A 73 1.56 -1.54 -7.30
N GLU A 74 0.44 -1.09 -7.88
CA GLU A 74 -0.77 -0.85 -7.13
C GLU A 74 -1.22 -2.24 -6.69
N THR A 75 -1.06 -2.53 -5.41
CA THR A 75 -1.49 -3.79 -4.82
C THR A 75 -2.55 -3.49 -3.81
N VAL A 76 -3.63 -4.25 -3.86
CA VAL A 76 -4.75 -4.13 -2.94
C VAL A 76 -4.59 -5.19 -1.87
N ARG A 77 -4.70 -4.76 -0.62
CA ARG A 77 -4.66 -5.63 0.55
C ARG A 77 -6.01 -6.31 0.69
N VAL A 78 -6.04 -7.63 0.61
CA VAL A 78 -7.24 -8.44 0.86
C VAL A 78 -7.09 -9.17 2.17
N GLU A 79 -8.03 -8.96 3.08
CA GLU A 79 -8.06 -9.57 4.40
C GLU A 79 -9.25 -10.52 4.50
N PHE A 80 -8.97 -11.78 4.78
CA PHE A 80 -9.95 -12.82 5.04
C PHE A 80 -10.09 -12.99 6.55
N ASP A 81 -11.30 -12.82 7.07
CA ASP A 81 -11.63 -12.93 8.49
C ASP A 81 -12.70 -14.03 8.68
N ALA A 82 -12.26 -15.16 9.22
CA ALA A 82 -13.13 -16.29 9.53
C ALA A 82 -13.87 -16.04 10.84
N GLN A 83 -15.18 -15.83 10.75
CA GLN A 83 -16.07 -15.58 11.88
C GLN A 83 -16.77 -16.86 12.31
N GLY A 84 -17.23 -16.89 13.56
CA GLY A 84 -17.94 -18.05 14.11
C GLY A 84 -17.03 -19.10 14.73
N THR A 85 -17.48 -20.34 14.86
CA THR A 85 -16.69 -21.46 15.40
C THR A 85 -16.29 -22.45 14.32
N GLU A 86 -16.82 -22.26 13.12
CA GLU A 86 -16.69 -23.15 11.99
C GLU A 86 -15.38 -22.92 11.23
N TRP A 87 -14.84 -24.01 10.70
CA TRP A 87 -13.62 -23.99 9.91
C TRP A 87 -13.98 -23.94 8.43
N GLY A 88 -13.46 -22.95 7.72
CA GLY A 88 -13.64 -22.81 6.29
C GLY A 88 -12.37 -23.07 5.48
N ALA A 89 -12.47 -22.95 4.17
CA ALA A 89 -11.33 -22.83 3.28
C ALA A 89 -11.67 -21.79 2.22
N VAL A 90 -10.68 -20.97 1.87
CA VAL A 90 -10.81 -19.92 0.87
C VAL A 90 -9.96 -20.29 -0.33
N TYR A 91 -10.61 -20.36 -1.48
CA TYR A 91 -9.99 -20.57 -2.76
C TYR A 91 -10.10 -19.30 -3.60
N LEU A 92 -9.00 -18.93 -4.23
CA LEU A 92 -8.91 -17.83 -5.18
C LEU A 92 -8.47 -18.42 -6.53
N ASP A 93 -9.27 -18.24 -7.57
CA ASP A 93 -9.08 -18.86 -8.89
C ASP A 93 -8.85 -20.38 -8.80
N GLY A 94 -9.60 -21.04 -7.91
CA GLY A 94 -9.51 -22.48 -7.65
C GLY A 94 -8.27 -22.91 -6.85
N ARG A 95 -7.40 -21.97 -6.43
CA ARG A 95 -6.21 -22.24 -5.62
C ARG A 95 -6.49 -21.97 -4.14
N LEU A 96 -6.16 -22.92 -3.27
CA LEU A 96 -6.29 -22.72 -1.82
C LEU A 96 -5.32 -21.64 -1.35
N ILE A 97 -5.86 -20.51 -0.88
CA ILE A 97 -5.06 -19.39 -0.37
C ILE A 97 -5.07 -19.31 1.15
N TYR A 98 -6.14 -19.80 1.77
CA TYR A 98 -6.31 -19.73 3.21
C TYR A 98 -7.18 -20.87 3.73
N ARG A 99 -6.74 -21.48 4.83
CA ARG A 99 -7.52 -22.41 5.63
C ARG A 99 -7.31 -22.00 7.09
N PRO A 100 -8.31 -21.39 7.75
CA PRO A 100 -8.22 -21.09 9.18
C PRO A 100 -7.88 -22.36 9.96
N HIS A 101 -6.93 -22.27 10.87
CA HIS A 101 -6.55 -23.37 11.74
C HIS A 101 -6.37 -22.84 13.16
N ASN A 102 -6.98 -23.51 14.14
CA ASN A 102 -6.96 -23.10 15.54
C ASN A 102 -7.36 -21.60 15.73
N PHE A 103 -6.53 -20.83 16.41
CA PHE A 103 -6.82 -19.42 16.69
C PHE A 103 -6.45 -18.48 15.53
N ASP A 104 -5.82 -18.97 14.46
CA ASP A 104 -5.48 -18.15 13.29
C ASP A 104 -6.66 -18.06 12.33
N ARG A 105 -7.47 -17.01 12.56
CA ARG A 105 -8.72 -16.73 11.85
C ARG A 105 -8.63 -15.58 10.86
N ARG A 106 -7.44 -15.01 10.69
CA ARG A 106 -7.23 -13.90 9.74
C ARG A 106 -6.08 -14.18 8.81
N LYS A 107 -6.30 -13.93 7.52
CA LYS A 107 -5.26 -13.98 6.52
C LYS A 107 -5.27 -12.74 5.66
N THR A 108 -4.11 -12.10 5.57
CA THR A 108 -3.90 -10.98 4.65
C THR A 108 -3.07 -11.44 3.46
N ILE A 109 -3.51 -11.08 2.26
CA ILE A 109 -2.76 -11.22 1.01
C ILE A 109 -2.76 -9.89 0.26
N HIS A 110 -1.83 -9.74 -0.68
CA HIS A 110 -1.78 -8.58 -1.56
C HIS A 110 -2.01 -9.06 -2.99
N LEU A 111 -3.06 -8.55 -3.62
CA LEU A 111 -3.43 -8.89 -4.98
C LEU A 111 -3.20 -7.67 -5.87
N ARG A 112 -2.93 -7.91 -7.15
CA ARG A 112 -2.95 -6.83 -8.15
C ARG A 112 -4.41 -6.49 -8.47
N PRO A 113 -4.70 -5.27 -8.96
CA PRO A 113 -6.00 -4.95 -9.52
C PRO A 113 -6.42 -5.97 -10.58
N GLY A 114 -7.67 -6.42 -10.53
CA GLY A 114 -8.22 -7.43 -11.41
C GLY A 114 -9.40 -8.18 -10.81
N GLY A 115 -10.01 -9.04 -11.64
CA GLY A 115 -11.09 -9.93 -11.24
C GLY A 115 -10.57 -11.29 -10.80
N TYR A 116 -10.99 -11.74 -9.62
CA TYR A 116 -10.59 -13.02 -9.02
C TYR A 116 -11.82 -13.83 -8.66
N ARG A 117 -11.84 -15.12 -9.02
CA ARG A 117 -12.90 -16.04 -8.60
C ARG A 117 -12.68 -16.44 -7.14
N LEU A 118 -13.64 -16.16 -6.27
CA LEU A 118 -13.61 -16.56 -4.87
C LEU A 118 -14.57 -17.72 -4.63
N GLU A 119 -14.10 -18.75 -3.95
CA GLU A 119 -14.89 -19.88 -3.47
C GLU A 119 -14.56 -20.06 -1.99
N ILE A 120 -15.59 -19.99 -1.15
CA ILE A 120 -15.48 -20.22 0.30
C ILE A 120 -16.26 -21.49 0.62
N THR A 121 -15.56 -22.45 1.21
CA THR A 121 -16.11 -23.75 1.59
C THR A 121 -15.94 -24.00 3.08
N GLY A 122 -16.58 -25.05 3.59
CA GLY A 122 -16.25 -25.66 4.88
C GLY A 122 -14.94 -26.44 4.84
N VAL A 123 -14.77 -27.33 5.83
CA VAL A 123 -13.59 -28.22 5.95
C VAL A 123 -13.41 -29.07 4.69
N VAL A 124 -14.52 -29.53 4.11
CA VAL A 124 -14.57 -30.27 2.86
C VAL A 124 -15.01 -29.34 1.73
N ARG A 125 -14.39 -29.51 0.56
CA ARG A 125 -14.66 -28.65 -0.60
C ARG A 125 -16.09 -28.78 -1.14
N SER A 126 -16.75 -29.92 -0.90
CA SER A 126 -18.15 -30.13 -1.27
C SER A 126 -19.14 -29.30 -0.45
N GLU A 127 -18.74 -28.77 0.70
CA GLU A 127 -19.56 -27.89 1.54
C GLU A 127 -19.31 -26.44 1.13
N VAL A 128 -19.92 -25.99 0.05
CA VAL A 128 -19.75 -24.61 -0.44
C VAL A 128 -20.62 -23.66 0.38
N TRP A 129 -20.01 -22.61 0.94
CA TRP A 129 -20.71 -21.56 1.69
C TRP A 129 -21.02 -20.35 0.80
N ALA A 130 -20.12 -19.98 -0.10
CA ALA A 130 -20.34 -18.93 -1.09
C ALA A 130 -19.38 -19.05 -2.28
N THR A 131 -19.83 -18.59 -3.43
CA THR A 131 -19.02 -18.41 -4.65
C THR A 131 -19.34 -17.07 -5.30
N GLY A 132 -18.35 -16.52 -6.00
CA GLY A 132 -18.52 -15.26 -6.72
C GLY A 132 -17.19 -14.69 -7.21
N TYR A 133 -17.22 -13.45 -7.66
CA TYR A 133 -16.06 -12.72 -8.16
C TYR A 133 -15.72 -11.53 -7.27
N LEU A 134 -14.42 -11.38 -6.99
CA LEU A 134 -13.83 -10.19 -6.41
C LEU A 134 -13.26 -9.32 -7.52
N ASP A 135 -13.85 -8.16 -7.78
CA ASP A 135 -13.33 -7.14 -8.70
C ASP A 135 -12.56 -6.08 -7.92
N ILE A 136 -11.23 -6.15 -7.95
CA ILE A 136 -10.33 -5.44 -7.05
C ILE A 136 -9.58 -4.34 -7.80
N GLY A 137 -9.42 -3.17 -7.19
CA GLY A 137 -8.61 -2.07 -7.74
C GLY A 137 -9.31 -1.24 -8.81
N ARG A 138 -10.65 -1.34 -8.92
CA ARG A 138 -11.47 -0.42 -9.72
C ARG A 138 -11.64 0.95 -9.05
N ASP A 139 -11.53 0.99 -7.73
CA ASP A 139 -11.63 2.19 -6.92
C ASP A 139 -10.35 2.44 -6.11
N SER A 140 -10.24 3.62 -5.49
CA SER A 140 -9.09 4.00 -4.66
C SER A 140 -9.02 3.23 -3.32
N SER A 141 -9.87 2.22 -3.12
CA SER A 141 -9.88 1.38 -1.92
C SER A 141 -8.71 0.39 -1.99
N GLN A 142 -7.68 0.67 -1.19
CA GLN A 142 -6.50 -0.20 -1.10
C GLN A 142 -6.71 -1.40 -0.17
N ILE A 143 -7.87 -1.53 0.48
CA ILE A 143 -8.17 -2.59 1.43
C ILE A 143 -9.56 -3.17 1.15
N VAL A 144 -9.61 -4.49 1.03
CA VAL A 144 -10.84 -5.29 0.93
C VAL A 144 -10.85 -6.27 2.10
N VAL A 145 -11.93 -6.30 2.87
CA VAL A 145 -12.08 -7.26 3.98
C VAL A 145 -13.25 -8.18 3.69
N VAL A 146 -12.95 -9.46 3.54
CA VAL A 146 -13.88 -10.57 3.32
C VAL A 146 -14.09 -11.28 4.65
N ARG A 147 -15.26 -11.08 5.25
CA ARG A 147 -15.70 -11.78 6.46
C ARG A 147 -16.60 -12.93 6.07
N PHE A 148 -16.35 -14.10 6.63
CA PHE A 148 -17.14 -15.27 6.28
C PHE A 148 -17.38 -16.18 7.48
N SER A 149 -18.54 -16.82 7.51
CA SER A 149 -18.91 -17.85 8.46
C SER A 149 -19.95 -18.78 7.85
N LYS A 150 -20.14 -19.96 8.44
CA LYS A 150 -21.15 -20.91 7.97
C LYS A 150 -22.57 -20.37 8.10
N THR A 151 -22.86 -19.69 9.19
CA THR A 151 -24.21 -19.20 9.54
C THR A 151 -24.47 -17.77 9.06
N GLY A 152 -23.46 -16.91 9.09
CA GLY A 152 -23.55 -15.51 8.64
C GLY A 152 -23.24 -15.30 7.16
N GLY A 153 -22.89 -16.36 6.43
CA GLY A 153 -22.52 -16.27 5.01
C GLY A 153 -21.25 -15.47 4.78
N VAL A 154 -21.17 -14.78 3.65
CA VAL A 154 -20.03 -13.94 3.26
C VAL A 154 -20.45 -12.48 3.19
N SER A 155 -19.67 -11.62 3.85
CA SER A 155 -19.78 -10.17 3.72
C SER A 155 -18.44 -9.59 3.29
N VAL A 156 -18.47 -8.73 2.29
CA VAL A 156 -17.28 -8.05 1.80
C VAL A 156 -17.42 -6.56 2.08
N SER A 157 -16.38 -5.98 2.65
CA SER A 157 -16.29 -4.55 2.94
C SER A 157 -15.10 -3.92 2.21
N GLY A 158 -15.25 -2.66 1.83
CA GLY A 158 -14.38 -1.97 0.88
C GLY A 158 -15.25 -1.27 -0.16
N SER A 159 -14.92 -1.45 -1.45
CA SER A 159 -15.75 -0.94 -2.55
C SER A 159 -17.14 -1.58 -2.56
N PRO A 160 -18.23 -0.82 -2.82
CA PRO A 160 -19.57 -1.40 -2.97
C PRO A 160 -19.69 -2.35 -4.18
N TYR A 161 -18.77 -2.27 -5.14
CA TYR A 161 -18.77 -3.09 -6.35
C TYR A 161 -17.72 -4.21 -6.33
N VAL A 162 -17.04 -4.42 -5.21
CA VAL A 162 -15.93 -5.37 -5.13
C VAL A 162 -16.41 -6.82 -5.19
N TRP A 163 -17.65 -7.11 -4.79
CA TRP A 163 -18.17 -8.47 -4.66
C TRP A 163 -19.36 -8.70 -5.59
N ILE A 164 -19.25 -9.73 -6.42
CA ILE A 164 -20.28 -10.15 -7.37
C ILE A 164 -20.62 -11.61 -7.03
N PRO A 165 -21.70 -11.90 -6.27
CA PRO A 165 -22.11 -13.27 -5.98
C PRO A 165 -22.64 -13.97 -7.24
N ASP A 166 -22.51 -15.30 -7.29
CA ASP A 166 -23.16 -16.14 -8.31
C ASP A 166 -24.66 -16.35 -8.05
#